data_AF-A0AA92WE49-F1
#
_entry.id   AF-A0AA92WE49-F1
#
_cell.length_a   1.000
_cell.length_b   1.000
_cell.length_c   1.000
_cell.angle_alpha   90.00
_cell.angle_beta   90.00
_cell.angle_gamma   90.00
#
_symmetry.space_group_name_H-M   'P 1'
#
loop_
_entity.id
_entity.type
_entity.pdbx_description
1 polymer ?
#
loop_
_entity_poly.entity_id
_entity_poly.type
_entity_poly.pdbx_seq_one_letter_code
_entity_poly.pdbx_strand_id
1 'polypeptide(L)'
;MTLMASCSTDYEDQIVYNDIEKPFKEDFKKDTVVFEKLPAERAKHILNLSDPSTEIVDKPDYTFQTDNLINVRKSTEDESLVITSWSAKPVSNVTLEMYIPEVDEYIPVAFIKSIPAFSRFSFKPSFVGRRNIWKKKNGNFVSFTCPYLDLNRMKTRLVSDDEHFKMLQKIDARWTCSFSNYGWTPEVGESHNFREMKPIYAREWVVIVTNYTYMMTTPEYKYVMANFKKVMGGDLYDNNKVTFTAEKYQSEMERFKAQKNFVLGQSSPAYGGLGGGYIWTVTDWNFYGHYGSFSGWEAISHEHMHCMDYSHDSNMTYPAKTPEGVNVGWPEFIWQLHMWLSHKGDLPYTDRNLLGFHKEENAKYRDCGINDIFKDDAKLQKTIEDFYKKSRLVKYFTENPIKDHAK
;
A
#
# COMPACT_ATOMS: atom_id res chain seq x y z
N MET A 1 -51.19 -2.15 71.53
CA MET A 1 -51.40 -3.50 72.08
C MET A 1 -51.13 -4.49 70.98
N THR A 2 -50.49 -5.59 71.34
CA THR A 2 -49.68 -6.52 70.52
C THR A 2 -50.53 -7.60 69.78
N LEU A 3 -49.89 -8.27 68.78
CA LEU A 3 -50.20 -9.59 68.14
C LEU A 3 -51.34 -9.64 67.11
N MET A 4 -51.36 -10.51 66.08
CA MET A 4 -50.41 -11.30 65.26
C MET A 4 -51.24 -12.09 64.21
N ALA A 5 -50.58 -12.55 63.14
CA ALA A 5 -50.91 -13.68 62.25
C ALA A 5 -52.14 -13.55 61.31
N SER A 6 -52.02 -13.58 59.97
CA SER A 6 -51.50 -14.64 59.07
C SER A 6 -52.43 -15.85 58.92
N CYS A 7 -53.02 -16.00 57.74
CA CYS A 7 -53.21 -17.29 57.07
C CYS A 7 -52.78 -17.12 55.61
N SER A 8 -51.75 -17.85 55.21
CA SER A 8 -51.26 -17.95 53.84
C SER A 8 -52.23 -18.80 53.01
N THR A 9 -52.41 -18.40 51.76
CA THR A 9 -52.85 -19.30 50.69
C THR A 9 -51.71 -19.35 49.68
N ASP A 10 -51.01 -20.49 49.68
CA ASP A 10 -50.01 -20.83 48.68
C ASP A 10 -50.69 -20.95 47.32
N TYR A 11 -50.33 -20.07 46.38
CA TYR A 11 -50.49 -20.33 44.96
C TYR A 11 -49.16 -20.89 44.48
N GLU A 12 -49.13 -22.19 44.20
CA GLU A 12 -48.05 -22.79 43.42
C GLU A 12 -48.06 -22.18 42.01
N ASP A 13 -47.13 -21.27 41.75
CA ASP A 13 -46.77 -20.85 40.40
C ASP A 13 -46.19 -22.07 39.67
N GLN A 14 -47.03 -22.74 38.87
CA GLN A 14 -46.54 -23.70 37.89
C GLN A 14 -45.62 -22.99 36.91
N ILE A 15 -44.31 -23.14 37.12
CA ILE A 15 -43.29 -22.82 36.12
C ILE A 15 -43.50 -23.78 34.95
N VAL A 16 -44.15 -23.29 33.90
CA VAL A 16 -44.18 -23.98 32.61
C VAL A 16 -42.79 -23.86 31.99
N TYR A 17 -41.96 -24.88 32.19
CA TYR A 17 -40.78 -25.10 31.37
C TYR A 17 -41.25 -25.49 29.96
N ASN A 18 -41.23 -24.54 29.03
CA ASN A 18 -41.21 -24.91 27.63
C ASN A 18 -39.81 -25.42 27.32
N ASP A 19 -39.69 -26.74 27.13
CA ASP A 19 -38.54 -27.37 26.50
C ASP A 19 -38.37 -26.77 25.09
N ILE A 20 -37.49 -25.76 24.96
CA ILE A 20 -37.06 -25.28 23.64
C ILE A 20 -35.85 -26.12 23.22
N GLU A 21 -36.13 -27.33 22.72
CA GLU A 21 -35.20 -28.14 21.91
C GLU A 21 -35.05 -27.55 20.50
N LYS A 22 -34.58 -26.31 20.40
CA LYS A 22 -33.91 -25.88 19.16
C LYS A 22 -32.48 -25.53 19.55
N PRO A 23 -31.46 -26.29 19.11
CA PRO A 23 -30.11 -25.76 19.17
C PRO A 23 -30.17 -24.40 18.47
N PHE A 24 -29.64 -23.35 19.12
CA PHE A 24 -29.51 -22.03 18.53
C PHE A 24 -28.90 -22.22 17.13
N LYS A 25 -29.73 -22.18 16.08
CA LYS A 25 -29.24 -22.36 14.73
C LYS A 25 -28.46 -21.10 14.41
N GLU A 26 -27.20 -21.27 14.04
CA GLU A 26 -26.40 -20.17 13.51
C GLU A 26 -27.17 -19.54 12.34
N ASP A 27 -27.58 -18.29 12.51
CA ASP A 27 -28.35 -17.53 11.52
C ASP A 27 -27.58 -16.30 11.01
N PHE A 28 -26.34 -16.15 11.49
CA PHE A 28 -25.40 -15.17 10.99
C PHE A 28 -25.12 -15.43 9.51
N LYS A 29 -25.44 -14.45 8.67
CA LYS A 29 -25.25 -14.54 7.23
C LYS A 29 -23.93 -13.89 6.84
N LYS A 30 -22.96 -14.69 6.41
CA LYS A 30 -21.79 -14.20 5.68
C LYS A 30 -22.23 -13.74 4.29
N ASP A 31 -22.01 -12.47 3.97
CA ASP A 31 -22.34 -11.93 2.65
C ASP A 31 -21.41 -12.49 1.57
N THR A 32 -21.89 -12.52 0.32
CA THR A 32 -21.04 -12.77 -0.85
C THR A 32 -21.11 -11.55 -1.75
N VAL A 33 -19.98 -10.88 -1.91
CA VAL A 33 -19.84 -9.66 -2.71
C VAL A 33 -19.10 -10.02 -4.00
N VAL A 34 -19.72 -9.66 -5.13
CA VAL A 34 -19.14 -9.81 -6.47
C VAL A 34 -19.20 -8.45 -7.12
N PHE A 35 -18.04 -7.86 -7.40
CA PHE A 35 -17.90 -6.48 -7.86
C PHE A 35 -18.78 -6.18 -9.08
N GLU A 36 -18.78 -7.08 -10.06
CA GLU A 36 -19.52 -6.94 -11.33
C GLU A 36 -21.05 -7.09 -11.16
N LYS A 37 -21.51 -7.55 -10.00
CA LYS A 37 -22.93 -7.66 -9.67
C LYS A 37 -23.43 -6.52 -8.78
N LEU A 38 -22.54 -5.63 -8.33
CA LEU A 38 -22.94 -4.46 -7.57
C LEU A 38 -23.54 -3.41 -8.51
N PRO A 39 -24.52 -2.63 -8.03
CA PRO A 39 -25.02 -1.48 -8.78
C PRO A 39 -23.90 -0.49 -9.14
N ALA A 40 -24.02 0.18 -10.28
CA ALA A 40 -22.98 1.08 -10.80
C ALA A 40 -22.67 2.27 -9.86
N GLU A 41 -23.67 2.74 -9.12
CA GLU A 41 -23.50 3.79 -8.10
C GLU A 41 -22.75 3.29 -6.85
N ARG A 42 -22.68 1.97 -6.65
CA ARG A 42 -22.02 1.33 -5.52
C ARG A 42 -20.66 0.74 -5.87
N ALA A 43 -20.27 0.68 -7.13
CA ALA A 43 -19.00 0.09 -7.56
C ALA A 43 -18.43 0.84 -8.77
N LYS A 44 -17.19 1.32 -8.64
CA LYS A 44 -16.47 2.01 -9.71
C LYS A 44 -14.98 1.67 -9.72
N HIS A 45 -14.37 1.75 -10.89
CA HIS A 45 -12.92 1.90 -10.99
C HIS A 45 -12.54 3.36 -10.69
N ILE A 46 -11.42 3.55 -10.00
CA ILE A 46 -10.83 4.85 -9.70
C ILE A 46 -9.56 5.04 -10.54
N LEU A 47 -9.09 6.28 -10.67
CA LEU A 47 -7.94 6.61 -11.53
C LEU A 47 -8.14 6.13 -12.98
N ASN A 48 -9.34 6.28 -13.56
CA ASN A 48 -9.53 5.90 -14.96
C ASN A 48 -8.70 6.84 -15.83
N LEU A 49 -8.07 6.31 -16.88
CA LEU A 49 -7.15 7.09 -17.72
C LEU A 49 -7.81 8.31 -18.37
N SER A 50 -9.13 8.24 -18.61
CA SER A 50 -9.93 9.32 -19.17
C SER A 50 -10.38 10.37 -18.17
N ASP A 51 -10.23 10.13 -16.86
CA ASP A 51 -10.63 11.09 -15.84
C ASP A 51 -9.69 12.31 -15.89
N PRO A 52 -10.22 13.55 -15.76
CA PRO A 52 -9.36 14.73 -15.72
C PRO A 52 -8.60 14.79 -14.38
N SER A 53 -7.43 15.46 -14.36
CA SER A 53 -6.62 15.55 -13.13
C SER A 53 -7.40 16.17 -11.97
N THR A 54 -8.33 17.08 -12.24
CA THR A 54 -9.18 17.76 -11.24
C THR A 54 -10.04 16.83 -10.40
N GLU A 55 -10.30 15.60 -10.87
CA GLU A 55 -11.02 14.59 -10.10
C GLU A 55 -10.15 13.90 -9.04
N ILE A 56 -8.82 13.98 -9.14
CA ILE A 56 -7.89 13.23 -8.30
C ILE A 56 -6.93 14.11 -7.49
N VAL A 57 -6.57 15.29 -8.01
CA VAL A 57 -5.60 16.18 -7.36
C VAL A 57 -6.24 16.96 -6.21
N ASP A 58 -5.50 17.07 -5.12
CA ASP A 58 -5.90 17.79 -3.90
C ASP A 58 -7.26 17.30 -3.33
N LYS A 59 -7.62 16.04 -3.60
CA LYS A 59 -8.84 15.39 -3.09
C LYS A 59 -8.52 14.48 -1.91
N PRO A 60 -9.17 14.65 -0.74
CA PRO A 60 -9.01 13.75 0.40
C PRO A 60 -9.35 12.29 0.08
N ASP A 61 -10.34 12.09 -0.79
CA ASP A 61 -10.77 10.77 -1.24
C ASP A 61 -9.80 10.10 -2.21
N TYR A 62 -8.81 10.83 -2.73
CA TYR A 62 -7.71 10.29 -3.54
C TYR A 62 -6.39 10.30 -2.78
N THR A 63 -6.45 9.69 -1.60
CA THR A 63 -5.30 9.48 -0.72
C THR A 63 -5.17 8.00 -0.38
N PHE A 64 -3.95 7.45 -0.52
CA PHE A 64 -3.65 6.07 -0.15
C PHE A 64 -2.66 5.99 0.99
N GLN A 65 -2.67 4.86 1.70
CA GLN A 65 -1.74 4.54 2.78
C GLN A 65 -0.96 3.30 2.38
N THR A 66 0.37 3.34 2.52
CA THR A 66 1.25 2.26 2.03
C THR A 66 1.10 0.96 2.81
N ASP A 67 0.81 1.03 4.11
CA ASP A 67 0.49 -0.10 4.99
C ASP A 67 -0.99 -0.52 4.93
N ASN A 68 -1.81 0.17 4.13
CA ASN A 68 -3.26 -0.07 4.04
C ASN A 68 -3.81 0.23 2.63
N LEU A 69 -3.15 -0.35 1.62
CA LEU A 69 -3.47 -0.14 0.19
C LEU A 69 -4.88 -0.63 -0.20
N ILE A 70 -5.43 -1.59 0.54
CA ILE A 70 -6.84 -1.99 0.42
C ILE A 70 -7.51 -1.73 1.77
N ASN A 71 -8.20 -0.60 1.87
CA ASN A 71 -8.82 -0.17 3.11
C ASN A 71 -10.33 -0.42 3.12
N VAL A 72 -10.87 -0.51 4.33
CA VAL A 72 -12.30 -0.63 4.59
C VAL A 72 -12.72 0.51 5.51
N ARG A 73 -13.65 1.33 5.06
CA ARG A 73 -14.20 2.48 5.80
C ARG A 73 -15.71 2.37 5.90
N LYS A 74 -16.33 3.14 6.80
CA LYS A 74 -17.78 3.31 6.83
C LYS A 74 -18.16 4.39 5.80
N SER A 75 -19.25 4.17 5.09
CA SER A 75 -19.90 5.19 4.28
C SER A 75 -20.34 6.37 5.17
N THR A 76 -20.27 7.59 4.64
CA THR A 76 -20.81 8.78 5.30
C THR A 76 -22.31 8.95 5.06
N GLU A 77 -22.87 8.22 4.10
CA GLU A 77 -24.26 8.37 3.65
C GLU A 77 -25.21 7.36 4.30
N ASP A 78 -24.70 6.17 4.63
CA ASP A 78 -25.49 5.05 5.12
C ASP A 78 -24.66 4.04 5.93
N GLU A 79 -25.29 2.93 6.32
CA GLU A 79 -24.64 1.83 7.06
C GLU A 79 -23.88 0.85 6.15
N SER A 80 -23.29 1.36 5.06
CA SER A 80 -22.45 0.56 4.17
C SER A 80 -20.98 0.60 4.58
N LEU A 81 -20.28 -0.49 4.28
CA LEU A 81 -18.82 -0.51 4.25
C LEU A 81 -18.36 -0.14 2.85
N VAL A 82 -17.34 0.71 2.76
CA VAL A 82 -16.67 1.13 1.53
C VAL A 82 -15.30 0.49 1.50
N ILE A 83 -15.03 -0.32 0.47
CA ILE A 83 -13.73 -0.91 0.21
C ILE A 83 -13.08 -0.11 -0.92
N THR A 84 -11.89 0.43 -0.67
CA THR A 84 -11.06 1.10 -1.69
C THR A 84 -9.77 0.32 -1.86
N SER A 85 -9.54 -0.16 -3.08
CA SER A 85 -8.30 -0.80 -3.50
C SER A 85 -7.46 0.16 -4.32
N TRP A 86 -6.30 0.51 -3.80
CA TRP A 86 -5.23 1.19 -4.53
C TRP A 86 -4.31 0.20 -5.23
N SER A 87 -4.50 -1.11 -5.04
CA SER A 87 -3.63 -2.09 -5.69
C SER A 87 -3.73 -2.01 -7.21
N ALA A 88 -2.58 -2.11 -7.88
CA ALA A 88 -2.51 -2.16 -9.34
C ALA A 88 -2.87 -3.54 -9.93
N LYS A 89 -3.00 -4.57 -9.08
CA LYS A 89 -3.46 -5.91 -9.45
C LYS A 89 -4.76 -6.24 -8.73
N PRO A 90 -5.64 -7.06 -9.32
CA PRO A 90 -6.77 -7.59 -8.59
C PRO A 90 -6.30 -8.51 -7.46
N VAL A 91 -7.06 -8.58 -6.36
CA VAL A 91 -6.85 -9.52 -5.26
C VAL A 91 -8.06 -10.44 -5.16
N SER A 92 -7.82 -11.74 -5.17
CA SER A 92 -8.89 -12.75 -5.19
C SER A 92 -9.19 -13.34 -3.81
N ASN A 93 -10.37 -13.93 -3.68
CA ASN A 93 -10.78 -14.76 -2.53
C ASN A 93 -10.60 -14.10 -1.16
N VAL A 94 -11.06 -12.85 -1.03
CA VAL A 94 -10.87 -12.06 0.19
C VAL A 94 -12.03 -12.29 1.14
N THR A 95 -11.74 -12.67 2.38
CA THR A 95 -12.71 -12.61 3.47
C THR A 95 -12.53 -11.31 4.24
N LEU A 96 -13.60 -10.52 4.31
CA LEU A 96 -13.70 -9.41 5.26
C LEU A 96 -14.15 -9.98 6.60
N GLU A 97 -13.29 -9.85 7.60
CA GLU A 97 -13.61 -10.14 8.98
C GLU A 97 -13.80 -8.85 9.77
N MET A 98 -14.70 -8.90 10.74
CA MET A 98 -14.97 -7.78 11.62
C MET A 98 -14.98 -8.26 13.07
N TYR A 99 -14.21 -7.58 13.92
CA TYR A 99 -14.31 -7.74 15.35
C TYR A 99 -15.63 -7.13 15.83
N ILE A 100 -16.48 -7.94 16.44
CA ILE A 100 -17.78 -7.52 16.98
C ILE A 100 -17.70 -7.56 18.52
N PRO A 101 -17.76 -6.40 19.22
CA PRO A 101 -17.60 -6.33 20.67
C PRO A 101 -18.57 -7.23 21.46
N GLU A 102 -19.81 -7.36 20.97
CA GLU A 102 -20.85 -8.18 21.60
C GLU A 102 -20.53 -9.68 21.57
N VAL A 103 -19.65 -10.10 20.65
CA VAL A 103 -19.19 -11.49 20.52
C VAL A 103 -17.78 -11.68 21.07
N ASP A 104 -16.97 -10.62 21.09
CA ASP A 104 -15.55 -10.62 21.45
C ASP A 104 -14.72 -11.54 20.53
N GLU A 105 -15.06 -11.57 19.24
CA GLU A 105 -14.35 -12.34 18.21
C GLU A 105 -14.37 -11.60 16.85
N TYR A 106 -13.39 -11.90 16.00
CA TYR A 106 -13.49 -11.60 14.56
C TYR A 106 -14.40 -12.61 13.89
N ILE A 107 -15.45 -12.12 13.23
CA ILE A 107 -16.43 -12.91 12.49
C ILE A 107 -16.29 -12.61 10.99
N PRO A 108 -16.35 -13.63 10.11
CA PRO A 108 -16.34 -13.41 8.67
C PRO A 108 -17.66 -12.80 8.19
N VAL A 109 -17.69 -11.49 7.99
CA VAL A 109 -18.91 -10.76 7.62
C VAL A 109 -19.20 -10.81 6.12
N ALA A 110 -18.15 -10.90 5.27
CA ALA A 110 -18.32 -11.03 3.83
C ALA A 110 -17.21 -11.87 3.19
N PHE A 111 -17.55 -12.58 2.12
CA PHE A 111 -16.62 -13.13 1.14
C PHE A 111 -16.68 -12.28 -0.13
N ILE A 112 -15.53 -11.85 -0.61
CA ILE A 112 -15.37 -11.02 -1.80
C ILE A 112 -14.57 -11.84 -2.81
N LYS A 113 -15.22 -12.20 -3.93
CA LYS A 113 -14.61 -13.08 -4.92
C LYS A 113 -13.33 -12.48 -5.51
N SER A 114 -13.39 -11.20 -5.87
CA SER A 114 -12.27 -10.42 -6.40
C SER A 114 -12.47 -8.95 -6.03
N ILE A 115 -11.39 -8.31 -5.59
CA ILE A 115 -11.26 -6.87 -5.45
C ILE A 115 -10.47 -6.40 -6.67
N PRO A 116 -11.09 -5.72 -7.65
CA PRO A 116 -10.37 -5.28 -8.84
C PRO A 116 -9.27 -4.26 -8.53
N ALA A 117 -8.30 -4.17 -9.46
CA ALA A 117 -7.29 -3.11 -9.42
C ALA A 117 -7.95 -1.73 -9.49
N PHE A 118 -7.40 -0.77 -8.74
CA PHE A 118 -7.89 0.62 -8.65
C PHE A 118 -9.42 0.69 -8.62
N SER A 119 -10.02 0.19 -7.54
CA SER A 119 -11.47 0.10 -7.43
C SER A 119 -11.97 0.66 -6.11
N ARG A 120 -13.22 1.15 -6.13
CA ARG A 120 -13.96 1.52 -4.93
C ARG A 120 -15.36 0.96 -5.03
N PHE A 121 -15.79 0.23 -4.03
CA PHE A 121 -17.15 -0.28 -3.97
C PHE A 121 -17.69 -0.31 -2.54
N SER A 122 -19.01 -0.38 -2.42
CA SER A 122 -19.68 -0.40 -1.13
C SER A 122 -20.83 -1.40 -1.08
N PHE A 123 -21.08 -1.90 0.13
CA PHE A 123 -22.23 -2.76 0.41
C PHE A 123 -22.63 -2.62 1.88
N LYS A 124 -23.92 -2.81 2.16
CA LYS A 124 -24.45 -2.88 3.52
C LYS A 124 -24.33 -4.31 4.05
N PRO A 125 -23.56 -4.58 5.12
CA PRO A 125 -23.46 -5.92 5.68
C PRO A 125 -24.82 -6.41 6.20
N SER A 126 -25.18 -7.67 5.89
CA SER A 126 -26.47 -8.27 6.23
C SER A 126 -26.74 -8.35 7.73
N PHE A 127 -25.69 -8.36 8.58
CA PHE A 127 -25.84 -8.49 10.03
C PHE A 127 -26.31 -7.20 10.73
N VAL A 128 -26.18 -6.04 10.07
CA VAL A 128 -26.51 -4.73 10.65
C VAL A 128 -28.02 -4.52 10.70
N GLY A 129 -28.53 -4.03 11.84
CA GLY A 129 -29.93 -3.69 12.04
C GLY A 129 -30.85 -4.90 12.30
N ARG A 130 -30.28 -6.08 12.55
CA ARG A 130 -31.04 -7.29 12.90
C ARG A 130 -30.40 -8.06 14.05
N ARG A 131 -31.19 -8.96 14.65
CA ARG A 131 -30.68 -9.99 15.56
C ARG A 131 -29.87 -11.02 14.77
N ASN A 132 -28.74 -11.44 15.34
CA ASN A 132 -27.86 -12.47 14.83
C ASN A 132 -27.48 -13.44 15.94
N ILE A 133 -27.17 -14.67 15.56
CA ILE A 133 -26.72 -15.77 16.40
C ILE A 133 -25.41 -16.29 15.80
N TRP A 134 -24.35 -16.25 16.59
CA TRP A 134 -23.02 -16.73 16.21
C TRP A 134 -22.56 -17.85 17.14
N LYS A 135 -21.96 -18.89 16.57
CA LYS A 135 -21.28 -19.93 17.34
C LYS A 135 -19.82 -19.52 17.56
N LYS A 136 -19.49 -19.18 18.80
CA LYS A 136 -18.12 -18.84 19.22
C LYS A 136 -17.16 -20.01 19.00
N LYS A 137 -15.87 -19.70 18.93
CA LYS A 137 -14.81 -20.72 18.77
C LYS A 137 -14.78 -21.75 19.90
N ASN A 138 -15.20 -21.35 21.10
CA ASN A 138 -15.31 -22.24 22.26
C ASN A 138 -16.55 -23.15 22.23
N GLY A 139 -17.39 -23.05 21.20
CA GLY A 139 -18.59 -23.85 21.01
C GLY A 139 -19.89 -23.21 21.53
N ASN A 140 -19.81 -22.14 22.32
CA ASN A 140 -21.00 -21.46 22.87
C ASN A 140 -21.69 -20.58 21.82
N PHE A 141 -23.00 -20.44 21.92
CA PHE A 141 -23.76 -19.53 21.08
C PHE A 141 -23.95 -18.17 21.74
N VAL A 142 -23.81 -17.09 20.96
CA VAL A 142 -24.10 -15.72 21.39
C VAL A 142 -25.15 -15.11 20.46
N SER A 143 -26.18 -14.51 21.04
CA SER A 143 -27.19 -13.73 20.34
C SER A 143 -26.86 -12.24 20.52
N PHE A 144 -26.72 -11.50 19.43
CA PHE A 144 -26.38 -10.08 19.46
C PHE A 144 -27.11 -9.29 18.36
N THR A 145 -27.17 -7.97 18.52
CA THR A 145 -27.73 -7.03 17.54
C THR A 145 -26.77 -5.87 17.39
N CYS A 146 -26.37 -5.56 16.16
CA CYS A 146 -25.59 -4.36 15.84
C CYS A 146 -26.51 -3.37 15.11
N PRO A 147 -27.11 -2.38 15.79
CA PRO A 147 -28.07 -1.47 15.16
C PRO A 147 -27.43 -0.59 14.06
N TYR A 148 -26.15 -0.26 14.21
CA TYR A 148 -25.34 0.50 13.28
C TYR A 148 -23.88 0.02 13.32
N LEU A 149 -23.12 0.36 12.26
CA LEU A 149 -21.67 0.18 12.20
C LEU A 149 -20.98 1.29 13.01
N ASP A 150 -20.15 0.88 13.97
CA ASP A 150 -19.27 1.76 14.74
C ASP A 150 -17.83 1.28 14.59
N LEU A 151 -17.09 1.87 13.64
CA LEU A 151 -15.69 1.49 13.37
C LEU A 151 -14.70 1.94 14.46
N ASN A 152 -15.14 2.68 15.48
CA ASN A 152 -14.29 2.94 16.65
C ASN A 152 -14.22 1.72 17.58
N ARG A 153 -15.29 0.92 17.63
CA ARG A 153 -15.38 -0.29 18.46
C ARG A 153 -15.21 -1.56 17.63
N MET A 154 -15.72 -1.56 16.41
CA MET A 154 -15.65 -2.69 15.48
C MET A 154 -14.44 -2.52 14.57
N LYS A 155 -13.54 -3.50 14.57
CA LYS A 155 -12.30 -3.45 13.76
C LYS A 155 -12.45 -4.33 12.54
N THR A 156 -12.09 -3.84 11.38
CA THR A 156 -12.10 -4.62 10.13
C THR A 156 -10.72 -5.19 9.86
N ARG A 157 -10.66 -6.36 9.23
CA ARG A 157 -9.45 -6.87 8.59
C ARG A 157 -9.81 -7.68 7.36
N LEU A 158 -8.95 -7.61 6.35
CA LEU A 158 -9.06 -8.43 5.15
C LEU A 158 -8.10 -9.61 5.27
N VAL A 159 -8.58 -10.81 4.96
CA VAL A 159 -7.82 -12.06 5.00
C VAL A 159 -7.95 -12.73 3.63
N SER A 160 -6.82 -13.10 3.03
CA SER A 160 -6.79 -13.87 1.78
C SER A 160 -5.50 -14.68 1.69
N ASP A 161 -5.56 -15.81 0.97
CA ASP A 161 -4.40 -16.59 0.58
C ASP A 161 -3.73 -16.08 -0.70
N ASP A 162 -4.27 -15.02 -1.32
CA ASP A 162 -3.70 -14.36 -2.50
C ASP A 162 -2.26 -13.86 -2.22
N GLU A 163 -1.30 -14.38 -2.98
CA GLU A 163 0.12 -14.10 -2.76
C GLU A 163 0.46 -12.61 -2.93
N HIS A 164 -0.18 -11.94 -3.89
CA HIS A 164 0.02 -10.51 -4.07
C HIS A 164 -0.50 -9.73 -2.86
N PHE A 165 -1.66 -10.11 -2.33
CA PHE A 165 -2.17 -9.50 -1.10
C PHE A 165 -1.26 -9.73 0.10
N LYS A 166 -0.72 -10.94 0.28
CA LYS A 166 0.26 -11.24 1.33
C LYS A 166 1.50 -10.36 1.22
N MET A 167 1.96 -10.06 0.00
CA MET A 167 3.08 -9.12 -0.21
C MET A 167 2.71 -7.72 0.27
N LEU A 168 1.53 -7.20 -0.12
CA LEU A 168 1.09 -5.88 0.33
C LEU A 168 0.98 -5.78 1.86
N GLN A 169 0.54 -6.85 2.53
CA GLN A 169 0.41 -6.90 3.99
C GLN A 169 1.74 -6.88 4.75
N LYS A 170 2.88 -7.08 4.07
CA LYS A 170 4.22 -6.97 4.71
C LYS A 170 4.66 -5.52 4.90
N ILE A 171 4.06 -4.57 4.17
CA ILE A 171 4.47 -3.16 4.18
C ILE A 171 4.16 -2.55 5.56
N ASP A 172 5.19 -2.05 6.23
CA ASP A 172 5.11 -1.43 7.57
C ASP A 172 5.44 0.07 7.57
N ALA A 173 5.77 0.63 6.41
CA ALA A 173 5.86 2.08 6.21
C ALA A 173 4.46 2.70 6.27
N ARG A 174 4.27 3.69 7.15
CA ARG A 174 2.97 4.33 7.40
C ARG A 174 2.83 5.65 6.65
N TRP A 175 3.09 5.61 5.34
CA TRP A 175 3.08 6.80 4.50
C TRP A 175 1.70 7.05 3.94
N THR A 176 1.24 8.30 4.04
CA THR A 176 -0.01 8.76 3.45
C THR A 176 0.33 9.59 2.21
N CYS A 177 -0.18 9.17 1.06
CA CYS A 177 0.17 9.73 -0.23
C CYS A 177 -1.08 10.30 -0.93
N SER A 178 -1.00 11.56 -1.36
CA SER A 178 -2.01 12.22 -2.19
C SER A 178 -1.37 12.76 -3.48
N PHE A 179 -2.16 13.37 -4.36
CA PHE A 179 -1.70 13.86 -5.67
C PHE A 179 -1.92 15.38 -5.79
N SER A 180 -1.00 16.09 -6.45
CA SER A 180 -1.17 17.52 -6.71
C SER A 180 -0.56 17.94 -8.05
N ASN A 181 -1.16 18.98 -8.65
CA ASN A 181 -0.58 19.71 -9.77
C ASN A 181 0.42 20.79 -9.31
N TYR A 182 0.50 21.08 -8.02
CA TYR A 182 1.40 22.11 -7.46
C TYR A 182 1.27 23.48 -8.14
N GLY A 183 0.03 23.89 -8.43
CA GLY A 183 -0.26 25.16 -9.09
C GLY A 183 -0.11 25.13 -10.62
N TRP A 184 0.27 24.00 -11.22
CA TRP A 184 0.20 23.85 -12.68
C TRP A 184 -1.25 23.97 -13.16
N THR A 185 -1.43 24.76 -14.21
CA THR A 185 -2.68 24.87 -14.99
C THR A 185 -2.35 24.91 -16.49
N PRO A 186 -3.33 24.63 -17.37
CA PRO A 186 -3.13 24.76 -18.82
C PRO A 186 -2.65 26.15 -19.25
N GLU A 187 -3.02 27.21 -18.52
CA GLU A 187 -2.65 28.59 -18.81
C GLU A 187 -1.15 28.88 -18.52
N VAL A 188 -0.60 28.34 -17.43
CA VAL A 188 0.84 28.51 -17.11
C VAL A 188 1.70 27.57 -17.97
N GLY A 189 1.15 26.40 -18.29
CA GLY A 189 1.72 25.47 -19.27
C GLY A 189 3.15 25.04 -18.94
N GLU A 190 3.99 24.97 -19.97
CA GLU A 190 5.33 24.36 -19.88
C GLU A 190 6.35 25.17 -19.08
N SER A 191 6.11 26.45 -18.83
CA SER A 191 7.00 27.30 -18.02
C SER A 191 6.95 27.02 -16.52
N HIS A 192 5.97 26.26 -16.04
CA HIS A 192 5.88 25.87 -14.63
C HIS A 192 6.92 24.79 -14.29
N ASN A 193 7.35 24.74 -13.03
CA ASN A 193 8.27 23.70 -12.52
C ASN A 193 7.61 22.31 -12.42
N PHE A 194 6.29 22.27 -12.49
CA PHE A 194 5.46 21.07 -12.36
C PHE A 194 4.63 20.86 -13.63
N ARG A 195 3.97 19.70 -13.72
CA ARG A 195 3.12 19.28 -14.83
C ARG A 195 1.83 18.70 -14.31
N GLU A 196 0.90 18.42 -15.22
CA GLU A 196 -0.40 17.86 -14.91
C GLU A 196 -0.31 16.44 -14.34
N MET A 197 -0.73 16.25 -13.09
CA MET A 197 -0.84 14.94 -12.46
C MET A 197 -2.10 14.20 -12.94
N LYS A 198 -2.02 13.64 -14.16
CA LYS A 198 -3.08 12.81 -14.75
C LYS A 198 -3.19 11.42 -14.09
N PRO A 199 -4.34 10.73 -14.21
CA PRO A 199 -4.51 9.37 -13.67
C PRO A 199 -3.45 8.36 -14.12
N ILE A 200 -2.91 8.47 -15.34
CA ILE A 200 -1.84 7.57 -15.81
C ILE A 200 -0.59 7.66 -14.93
N TYR A 201 -0.22 8.87 -14.49
CA TYR A 201 0.91 9.12 -13.60
C TYR A 201 0.60 8.72 -12.17
N ALA A 202 -0.62 9.00 -11.69
CA ALA A 202 -1.06 8.60 -10.36
C ALA A 202 -1.01 7.07 -10.17
N ARG A 203 -1.41 6.29 -11.19
CA ARG A 203 -1.34 4.82 -11.14
C ARG A 203 0.11 4.32 -11.03
N GLU A 204 1.04 4.91 -11.78
CA GLU A 204 2.46 4.58 -11.68
C GLU A 204 3.06 5.01 -10.34
N TRP A 205 2.65 6.15 -9.80
CA TRP A 205 3.05 6.58 -8.45
C TRP A 205 2.66 5.57 -7.37
N VAL A 206 1.45 5.00 -7.44
CA VAL A 206 1.04 3.94 -6.51
C VAL A 206 1.94 2.71 -6.64
N VAL A 207 2.31 2.32 -7.86
CA VAL A 207 3.25 1.22 -8.11
C VAL A 207 4.64 1.52 -7.54
N ILE A 208 5.20 2.70 -7.87
CA ILE A 208 6.52 3.16 -7.43
C ILE A 208 6.61 3.15 -5.90
N VAL A 209 5.68 3.83 -5.22
CA VAL A 209 5.70 3.95 -3.75
C VAL A 209 5.47 2.59 -3.08
N THR A 210 4.60 1.74 -3.64
CA THR A 210 4.37 0.39 -3.11
C THR A 210 5.64 -0.47 -3.19
N ASN A 211 6.32 -0.49 -4.34
CA ASN A 211 7.58 -1.21 -4.47
C ASN A 211 8.65 -0.63 -3.55
N TYR A 212 8.77 0.70 -3.49
CA TYR A 212 9.74 1.40 -2.65
C TYR A 212 9.59 1.01 -1.18
N THR A 213 8.37 1.07 -0.66
CA THR A 213 8.07 0.71 0.74
C THR A 213 8.17 -0.79 0.99
N TYR A 214 7.77 -1.65 0.04
CA TYR A 214 7.96 -3.10 0.17
C TYR A 214 9.43 -3.48 0.28
N MET A 215 10.31 -2.90 -0.55
CA MET A 215 11.75 -3.14 -0.47
C MET A 215 12.29 -2.93 0.95
N MET A 216 11.83 -1.89 1.64
CA MET A 216 12.25 -1.55 3.00
C MET A 216 11.81 -2.56 4.08
N THR A 217 10.89 -3.46 3.76
CA THR A 217 10.42 -4.50 4.68
C THR A 217 11.22 -5.80 4.57
N THR A 218 11.97 -5.95 3.47
CA THR A 218 12.67 -7.18 3.11
C THR A 218 13.83 -7.51 4.06
N PRO A 219 14.16 -8.80 4.25
CA PRO A 219 15.37 -9.22 4.94
C PRO A 219 16.65 -8.67 4.28
N GLU A 220 16.68 -8.59 2.95
CA GLU A 220 17.78 -8.00 2.18
C GLU A 220 18.06 -6.55 2.59
N TYR A 221 17.02 -5.71 2.62
CA TYR A 221 17.16 -4.33 3.06
C TYR A 221 17.75 -4.23 4.47
N LYS A 222 17.18 -4.98 5.42
CA LYS A 222 17.65 -5.00 6.82
C LYS A 222 19.11 -5.44 6.91
N TYR A 223 19.49 -6.46 6.14
CA TYR A 223 20.86 -6.95 6.11
C TYR A 223 21.83 -5.90 5.56
N VAL A 224 21.49 -5.25 4.43
CA VAL A 224 22.35 -4.20 3.85
C VAL A 224 22.47 -3.02 4.80
N MET A 225 21.38 -2.56 5.41
CA MET A 225 21.44 -1.46 6.39
C MET A 225 22.35 -1.77 7.58
N ALA A 226 22.39 -3.03 8.04
CA ALA A 226 23.29 -3.46 9.11
C ALA A 226 24.75 -3.69 8.65
N ASN A 227 25.00 -3.84 7.35
CA ASN A 227 26.30 -4.23 6.79
C ASN A 227 26.69 -3.36 5.58
N PHE A 228 26.29 -2.08 5.58
CA PHE A 228 26.23 -1.28 4.37
C PHE A 228 27.58 -1.15 3.66
N LYS A 229 28.64 -0.78 4.39
CA LYS A 229 30.02 -0.76 3.87
C LYS A 229 30.43 -2.05 3.21
N LYS A 230 30.14 -3.18 3.86
CA LYS A 230 30.55 -4.51 3.42
C LYS A 230 29.90 -4.88 2.10
N VAL A 231 28.63 -4.53 1.92
CA VAL A 231 27.85 -4.85 0.70
C VAL A 231 28.10 -3.84 -0.41
N MET A 232 28.07 -2.55 -0.08
CA MET A 232 28.04 -1.46 -1.05
C MET A 232 29.41 -0.87 -1.37
N GLY A 233 30.45 -1.16 -0.58
CA GLY A 233 31.82 -0.71 -0.78
C GLY A 233 32.17 0.63 -0.11
N GLY A 234 31.28 1.17 0.71
CA GLY A 234 31.44 2.43 1.44
C GLY A 234 30.20 2.71 2.29
N ASP A 235 30.26 3.73 3.15
CA ASP A 235 29.17 4.09 4.05
C ASP A 235 28.32 5.26 3.53
N LEU A 236 27.11 5.39 4.08
CA LEU A 236 26.27 6.58 3.93
C LEU A 236 26.77 7.69 4.87
N TYR A 237 26.51 8.94 4.51
CA TYR A 237 26.83 10.10 5.33
C TYR A 237 25.75 11.18 5.24
N ASP A 238 25.63 12.00 6.28
CA ASP A 238 24.62 13.06 6.38
C ASP A 238 25.02 14.37 5.67
N ASN A 239 24.22 15.41 5.81
CA ASN A 239 24.46 16.71 5.18
C ASN A 239 25.76 17.38 5.64
N ASN A 240 26.31 17.00 6.80
CA ASN A 240 27.57 17.50 7.33
C ASN A 240 28.76 16.61 6.96
N LYS A 241 28.58 15.67 6.02
CA LYS A 241 29.56 14.64 5.65
C LYS A 241 29.94 13.71 6.81
N VAL A 242 29.12 13.62 7.86
CA VAL A 242 29.38 12.69 8.96
C VAL A 242 28.89 11.31 8.54
N THR A 243 29.82 10.35 8.51
CA THR A 243 29.52 8.95 8.16
C THR A 243 28.54 8.35 9.17
N PHE A 244 27.59 7.58 8.68
CA PHE A 244 26.58 6.92 9.52
C PHE A 244 27.23 5.87 10.42
N THR A 245 26.85 5.90 11.70
CA THR A 245 27.12 4.82 12.65
C THR A 245 26.06 3.72 12.54
N ALA A 246 26.28 2.59 13.20
CA ALA A 246 25.28 1.52 13.28
C ALA A 246 23.95 2.03 13.87
N GLU A 247 24.01 2.88 14.89
CA GLU A 247 22.83 3.51 15.50
C GLU A 247 22.11 4.42 14.51
N LYS A 248 22.85 5.17 13.66
CA LYS A 248 22.25 6.01 12.62
C LYS A 248 21.52 5.15 11.58
N TYR A 249 22.12 4.08 11.08
CA TYR A 249 21.45 3.14 10.17
C TYR A 249 20.15 2.58 10.78
N GLN A 250 20.20 2.16 12.05
CA GLN A 250 19.01 1.68 12.76
C GLN A 250 17.95 2.77 12.89
N SER A 251 18.35 4.00 13.22
CA SER A 251 17.42 5.12 13.34
C SER A 251 16.74 5.46 12.00
N GLU A 252 17.44 5.36 10.87
CA GLU A 252 16.85 5.58 9.55
C GLU A 252 15.84 4.47 9.18
N MET A 253 16.13 3.21 9.53
CA MET A 253 15.16 2.13 9.34
C MET A 253 13.86 2.38 10.12
N GLU A 254 13.94 2.87 11.35
CA GLU A 254 12.75 3.22 12.13
C GLU A 254 12.07 4.50 11.60
N ARG A 255 12.85 5.48 11.12
CA ARG A 255 12.33 6.70 10.49
C ARG A 255 11.51 6.40 9.25
N PHE A 256 11.91 5.44 8.42
CA PHE A 256 11.15 5.08 7.23
C PHE A 256 9.83 4.34 7.52
N LYS A 257 9.70 3.73 8.70
CA LYS A 257 8.42 3.15 9.19
C LYS A 257 7.49 4.18 9.82
N ALA A 258 8.00 5.37 10.13
CA ALA A 258 7.23 6.41 10.80
C ALA A 258 6.12 6.94 9.90
N GLN A 259 5.12 7.56 10.54
CA GLN A 259 4.07 8.26 9.81
C GLN A 259 4.66 9.45 9.08
N LYS A 260 4.37 9.56 7.78
CA LYS A 260 4.77 10.70 6.96
C LYS A 260 3.77 10.92 5.84
N ASN A 261 3.58 12.18 5.48
CA ASN A 261 2.72 12.56 4.36
C ASN A 261 3.59 12.94 3.17
N PHE A 262 3.19 12.45 1.99
CA PHE A 262 3.74 12.86 0.71
C PHE A 262 2.60 13.34 -0.18
N VAL A 263 2.86 14.43 -0.87
CA VAL A 263 2.07 14.89 -1.99
C VAL A 263 2.90 14.52 -3.22
N LEU A 264 2.30 13.74 -4.11
CA LEU A 264 2.95 13.17 -5.28
C LEU A 264 2.63 14.05 -6.49
N GLY A 265 3.64 14.36 -7.29
CA GLY A 265 3.53 15.25 -8.44
C GLY A 265 4.36 14.82 -9.64
N GLN A 266 4.18 15.54 -10.73
CA GLN A 266 5.01 15.43 -11.93
C GLN A 266 5.83 16.72 -12.02
N SER A 267 7.15 16.61 -12.09
CA SER A 267 8.03 17.75 -12.35
C SER A 267 8.21 17.96 -13.85
N SER A 268 8.52 19.20 -14.22
CA SER A 268 8.96 19.51 -15.58
C SER A 268 10.21 18.71 -15.95
N PRO A 269 10.35 18.25 -17.22
CA PRO A 269 11.56 17.60 -17.71
C PRO A 269 12.86 18.39 -17.48
N ALA A 270 12.77 19.71 -17.27
CA ALA A 270 13.91 20.56 -16.96
C ALA A 270 14.60 20.25 -15.62
N TYR A 271 13.93 19.58 -14.68
CA TYR A 271 14.45 19.38 -13.32
C TYR A 271 14.76 17.91 -12.98
N GLY A 272 14.25 16.94 -13.73
CA GLY A 272 14.36 15.50 -13.40
C GLY A 272 13.50 15.06 -12.20
N GLY A 273 13.38 15.91 -11.19
CA GLY A 273 12.61 15.71 -9.97
C GLY A 273 12.61 16.99 -9.13
N LEU A 274 11.63 17.10 -8.22
CA LEU A 274 11.62 18.14 -7.18
C LEU A 274 11.06 17.53 -5.90
N GLY A 275 11.90 17.46 -4.88
CA GLY A 275 11.63 16.89 -3.57
C GLY A 275 11.95 17.85 -2.44
N GLY A 276 11.19 17.75 -1.35
CA GLY A 276 11.45 18.53 -0.14
C GLY A 276 10.26 18.56 0.80
N GLY A 277 10.48 18.29 2.09
CA GLY A 277 9.41 18.23 3.09
C GLY A 277 8.39 17.13 2.77
N TYR A 278 7.20 17.53 2.30
CA TYR A 278 6.13 16.62 1.85
C TYR A 278 6.01 16.54 0.32
N ILE A 279 6.76 17.34 -0.44
CA ILE A 279 6.71 17.37 -1.91
C ILE A 279 7.59 16.25 -2.43
N TRP A 280 7.03 15.34 -3.25
CA TRP A 280 7.79 14.29 -3.93
C TRP A 280 7.33 14.19 -5.38
N THR A 281 8.12 14.78 -6.28
CA THR A 281 7.78 14.82 -7.70
C THR A 281 8.94 14.29 -8.53
N VAL A 282 8.61 13.58 -9.61
CA VAL A 282 9.57 13.09 -10.59
C VAL A 282 9.09 13.47 -11.98
N THR A 283 10.00 13.42 -12.94
CA THR A 283 9.63 13.74 -14.31
C THR A 283 9.19 12.49 -15.09
N ASP A 284 8.85 12.73 -16.35
CA ASP A 284 8.14 11.80 -17.20
C ASP A 284 8.84 10.43 -17.39
N TRP A 285 10.16 10.40 -17.60
CA TRP A 285 10.88 9.15 -17.83
C TRP A 285 10.96 8.25 -16.61
N ASN A 286 10.72 8.78 -15.40
CA ASN A 286 10.70 7.98 -14.20
C ASN A 286 9.50 7.04 -14.15
N PHE A 287 8.36 7.44 -14.73
CA PHE A 287 7.11 6.67 -14.69
C PHE A 287 7.12 5.40 -15.54
N TYR A 288 8.02 5.29 -16.52
CA TYR A 288 8.31 4.01 -17.20
C TYR A 288 9.69 3.46 -16.85
N GLY A 289 10.64 4.32 -16.47
CA GLY A 289 12.01 3.96 -16.15
C GLY A 289 12.15 3.08 -14.91
N HIS A 290 11.26 3.25 -13.93
CA HIS A 290 11.31 2.47 -12.68
C HIS A 290 11.22 0.95 -12.89
N TYR A 291 10.69 0.48 -14.01
CA TYR A 291 10.68 -0.96 -14.31
C TYR A 291 12.05 -1.53 -14.74
N GLY A 292 13.03 -0.70 -15.12
CA GLY A 292 14.20 -1.26 -15.82
C GLY A 292 15.43 -0.35 -16.00
N SER A 293 15.48 0.84 -15.41
CA SER A 293 16.68 1.68 -15.47
C SER A 293 17.05 2.32 -14.15
N PHE A 294 18.37 2.54 -13.99
CA PHE A 294 18.91 3.37 -12.92
C PHE A 294 18.32 4.78 -12.95
N SER A 295 18.27 5.42 -14.13
CA SER A 295 17.71 6.78 -14.27
C SER A 295 16.26 6.89 -13.79
N GLY A 296 15.50 5.80 -13.84
CA GLY A 296 14.16 5.72 -13.27
C GLY A 296 14.19 5.82 -11.75
N TRP A 297 14.97 4.97 -11.09
CA TRP A 297 15.07 4.91 -9.62
C TRP A 297 15.93 6.01 -9.00
N GLU A 298 16.89 6.56 -9.73
CA GLU A 298 17.80 7.58 -9.27
C GLU A 298 17.02 8.80 -8.81
N ALA A 299 16.21 9.42 -9.68
CA ALA A 299 15.42 10.59 -9.29
C ALA A 299 14.37 10.23 -8.23
N ILE A 300 13.68 9.09 -8.34
CA ILE A 300 12.67 8.66 -7.35
C ILE A 300 13.27 8.63 -5.94
N SER A 301 14.41 7.97 -5.78
CA SER A 301 15.08 7.83 -4.48
C SER A 301 15.83 9.08 -4.03
N HIS A 302 16.37 9.85 -4.97
CA HIS A 302 16.98 11.17 -4.73
C HIS A 302 15.96 12.13 -4.12
N GLU A 303 14.83 12.34 -4.79
CA GLU A 303 13.79 13.28 -4.33
C GLU A 303 13.15 12.81 -3.02
N HIS A 304 12.99 11.49 -2.85
CA HIS A 304 12.54 10.93 -1.57
C HIS A 304 13.48 11.29 -0.42
N MET A 305 14.80 11.34 -0.66
CA MET A 305 15.77 11.71 0.37
C MET A 305 15.74 13.20 0.69
N HIS A 306 15.41 14.08 -0.26
CA HIS A 306 15.05 15.48 0.07
C HIS A 306 13.82 15.58 0.96
N CYS A 307 12.80 14.73 0.74
CA CYS A 307 11.66 14.65 1.66
C CYS A 307 12.07 14.17 3.06
N MET A 308 13.22 13.53 3.20
CA MET A 308 13.82 13.05 4.45
C MET A 308 14.92 13.99 4.96
N ASP A 309 14.87 15.27 4.60
CA ASP A 309 15.75 16.34 5.10
C ASP A 309 17.24 16.15 4.74
N TYR A 310 17.54 15.30 3.76
CA TYR A 310 18.89 15.18 3.20
C TYR A 310 19.07 16.16 2.05
N SER A 311 20.21 16.84 2.01
CA SER A 311 20.58 17.77 0.93
C SER A 311 21.55 17.10 -0.05
N HIS A 312 21.95 17.84 -1.09
CA HIS A 312 23.03 17.47 -2.02
C HIS A 312 24.39 17.31 -1.35
N ASP A 313 24.54 17.75 -0.10
CA ASP A 313 25.77 17.56 0.66
C ASP A 313 25.88 16.16 1.26
N SER A 314 24.81 15.36 1.26
CA SER A 314 24.80 13.95 1.68
C SER A 314 24.99 12.99 0.49
N ASN A 315 25.38 11.73 0.74
CA ASN A 315 25.25 10.69 -0.29
C ASN A 315 23.90 9.95 -0.25
N MET A 316 22.96 10.49 0.52
CA MET A 316 21.57 10.07 0.50
C MET A 316 20.87 10.61 -0.75
N THR A 317 21.26 11.77 -1.26
CA THR A 317 20.69 12.33 -2.50
C THR A 317 21.57 12.01 -3.72
N TYR A 318 22.89 12.16 -3.64
CA TYR A 318 23.80 11.82 -4.75
C TYR A 318 24.82 10.75 -4.39
N PRO A 319 25.03 9.71 -5.22
CA PRO A 319 26.12 8.77 -5.01
C PRO A 319 27.48 9.49 -4.96
N ALA A 320 28.28 9.17 -3.96
CA ALA A 320 29.64 9.67 -3.82
C ALA A 320 30.65 8.61 -4.28
N LYS A 321 31.68 9.05 -5.01
CA LYS A 321 32.75 8.16 -5.46
C LYS A 321 33.76 7.93 -4.34
N THR A 322 33.99 6.67 -3.96
CA THR A 322 35.02 6.31 -2.98
C THR A 322 36.43 6.39 -3.58
N PRO A 323 37.50 6.40 -2.76
CA PRO A 323 38.89 6.34 -3.25
C PRO A 323 39.17 5.14 -4.16
N GLU A 324 38.47 4.02 -3.95
CA GLU A 324 38.54 2.80 -4.76
C GLU A 324 37.77 2.91 -6.09
N GLY A 325 37.16 4.09 -6.35
CA GLY A 325 36.47 4.39 -7.60
C GLY A 325 35.03 3.92 -7.66
N VAL A 326 34.42 3.56 -6.53
CA VAL A 326 33.06 2.99 -6.45
C VAL A 326 32.05 4.08 -6.10
N ASN A 327 30.91 4.14 -6.82
CA ASN A 327 29.81 5.04 -6.45
C ASN A 327 29.00 4.44 -5.30
N VAL A 328 28.90 5.15 -4.18
CA VAL A 328 28.17 4.73 -2.99
C VAL A 328 27.19 5.82 -2.58
N GLY A 329 25.92 5.45 -2.48
CA GLY A 329 24.87 6.33 -2.01
C GLY A 329 23.54 5.60 -1.96
N TRP A 330 22.55 6.28 -1.42
CA TRP A 330 21.21 5.74 -1.28
C TRP A 330 20.53 5.41 -2.63
N PRO A 331 20.63 6.24 -3.70
CA PRO A 331 20.05 5.89 -4.99
C PRO A 331 20.66 4.64 -5.62
N GLU A 332 21.98 4.46 -5.50
CA GLU A 332 22.69 3.26 -5.94
C GLU A 332 22.22 2.02 -5.19
N PHE A 333 22.01 2.13 -3.88
CA PHE A 333 21.50 1.03 -3.07
C PHE A 333 20.07 0.65 -3.47
N ILE A 334 19.16 1.63 -3.53
CA ILE A 334 17.75 1.36 -3.87
C ILE A 334 17.62 0.72 -5.24
N TRP A 335 18.34 1.20 -6.25
CA TRP A 335 18.32 0.60 -7.58
C TRP A 335 18.85 -0.84 -7.58
N GLN A 336 19.99 -1.09 -6.92
CA GLN A 336 20.56 -2.44 -6.87
C GLN A 336 19.69 -3.42 -6.09
N LEU A 337 19.01 -2.96 -5.02
CA LEU A 337 18.06 -3.75 -4.26
C LEU A 337 16.80 -4.06 -5.09
N HIS A 338 16.24 -3.06 -5.78
CA HIS A 338 15.12 -3.23 -6.69
C HIS A 338 15.45 -4.29 -7.75
N MET A 339 16.65 -4.22 -8.32
CA MET A 339 17.11 -5.18 -9.33
C MET A 339 17.23 -6.60 -8.80
N TRP A 340 17.81 -6.77 -7.60
CA TRP A 340 17.90 -8.07 -6.96
C TRP A 340 16.52 -8.70 -6.72
N LEU A 341 15.61 -7.94 -6.13
CA LEU A 341 14.27 -8.41 -5.79
C LEU A 341 13.41 -8.63 -7.03
N SER A 342 13.54 -7.77 -8.05
CA SER A 342 12.88 -7.96 -9.35
C SER A 342 13.28 -9.27 -10.01
N HIS A 343 14.58 -9.59 -10.01
CA HIS A 343 15.08 -10.84 -10.60
C HIS A 343 14.61 -12.08 -9.82
N LYS A 344 14.44 -11.97 -8.51
CA LYS A 344 13.83 -13.02 -7.67
C LYS A 344 12.32 -13.17 -7.84
N GLY A 345 11.66 -12.20 -8.48
CA GLY A 345 10.19 -12.11 -8.50
C GLY A 345 9.58 -11.73 -7.15
N ASP A 346 10.36 -11.11 -6.25
CA ASP A 346 9.95 -10.73 -4.90
C ASP A 346 9.73 -9.21 -4.78
N LEU A 347 8.93 -8.67 -5.70
CA LEU A 347 8.37 -7.32 -5.61
C LEU A 347 6.90 -7.33 -6.02
N PRO A 348 6.05 -6.47 -5.42
CA PRO A 348 4.63 -6.43 -5.74
C PRO A 348 4.37 -6.21 -7.25
N TYR A 349 5.16 -5.34 -7.88
CA TYR A 349 4.94 -4.91 -9.26
C TYR A 349 6.24 -4.82 -10.07
N THR A 350 6.52 -5.79 -10.93
CA THR A 350 7.72 -5.77 -11.82
C THR A 350 7.36 -5.73 -13.30
N ASP A 351 6.12 -6.04 -13.65
CA ASP A 351 5.67 -6.10 -15.02
C ASP A 351 5.31 -4.71 -15.56
N ARG A 352 6.16 -4.18 -16.45
CA ARG A 352 5.90 -2.89 -17.13
C ARG A 352 4.66 -2.87 -18.02
N ASN A 353 4.10 -4.04 -18.35
CA ASN A 353 2.85 -4.16 -19.10
C ASN A 353 1.60 -4.05 -18.22
N LEU A 354 1.75 -4.12 -16.88
CA LEU A 354 0.66 -4.09 -15.91
C LEU A 354 -0.23 -2.86 -16.08
N LEU A 355 0.38 -1.68 -16.12
CA LEU A 355 -0.31 -0.41 -16.36
C LEU A 355 -0.18 0.04 -17.82
N GLY A 356 0.78 -0.51 -18.55
CA GLY A 356 1.00 -0.22 -19.95
C GLY A 356 1.38 1.23 -20.21
N PHE A 357 2.04 1.92 -19.27
CA PHE A 357 2.42 3.33 -19.41
C PHE A 357 3.22 3.57 -20.70
N HIS A 358 4.09 2.63 -21.09
CA HIS A 358 4.95 2.75 -22.26
C HIS A 358 4.25 2.42 -23.60
N LYS A 359 3.02 1.87 -23.57
CA LYS A 359 2.35 1.38 -24.77
C LYS A 359 1.76 2.50 -25.61
N GLU A 360 1.65 2.29 -26.92
CA GLU A 360 1.21 3.32 -27.86
C GLU A 360 -0.27 3.69 -27.66
N GLU A 361 -1.15 2.73 -27.31
CA GLU A 361 -2.56 3.01 -27.04
C GLU A 361 -2.79 4.01 -25.89
N ASN A 362 -1.80 4.15 -25.00
CA ASN A 362 -1.82 5.06 -23.86
C ASN A 362 -1.11 6.40 -24.13
N ALA A 363 -0.54 6.61 -25.33
CA ALA A 363 0.22 7.82 -25.66
C ALA A 363 -0.58 9.11 -25.44
N LYS A 364 -1.88 9.09 -25.78
CA LYS A 364 -2.80 10.23 -25.59
C LYS A 364 -3.02 10.66 -24.13
N TYR A 365 -2.68 9.80 -23.16
CA TYR A 365 -2.89 10.08 -21.73
C TYR A 365 -1.64 10.63 -21.03
N ARG A 366 -0.48 10.58 -21.69
CA ARG A 366 0.80 11.10 -21.18
C ARG A 366 1.26 12.29 -22.02
N ASP A 367 2.09 13.15 -21.46
CA ASP A 367 2.68 14.31 -22.12
C ASP A 367 4.13 14.07 -22.58
N CYS A 368 4.57 12.80 -22.59
CA CYS A 368 5.93 12.42 -22.91
C CYS A 368 6.03 11.31 -23.96
N GLY A 369 7.17 11.32 -24.66
CA GLY A 369 7.63 10.19 -25.46
C GLY A 369 8.24 9.09 -24.59
N ILE A 370 8.30 7.88 -25.16
CA ILE A 370 8.99 6.75 -24.55
C ILE A 370 10.36 6.61 -25.18
N ASN A 371 11.41 6.49 -24.35
CA ASN A 371 12.75 6.22 -24.85
C ASN A 371 12.77 4.88 -25.61
N ASP A 372 13.47 4.82 -26.73
CA ASP A 372 13.47 3.66 -27.63
C ASP A 372 13.88 2.36 -26.96
N ILE A 373 14.73 2.41 -25.92
CA ILE A 373 15.09 1.20 -25.17
C ILE A 373 13.87 0.56 -24.48
N PHE A 374 12.89 1.35 -24.05
CA PHE A 374 11.66 0.87 -23.39
C PHE A 374 10.56 0.48 -24.38
N LYS A 375 10.80 0.64 -25.69
CA LYS A 375 9.93 0.14 -26.76
C LYS A 375 10.31 -1.27 -27.24
N ASP A 376 11.49 -1.75 -26.87
CA ASP A 376 12.04 -3.04 -27.26
C ASP A 376 12.34 -3.90 -26.03
N ASP A 377 11.50 -4.91 -25.80
CA ASP A 377 11.58 -5.81 -24.65
C ASP A 377 12.91 -6.55 -24.57
N ALA A 378 13.44 -7.01 -25.71
CA ALA A 378 14.69 -7.77 -25.75
C ALA A 378 15.88 -6.86 -25.42
N LYS A 379 15.89 -5.64 -25.96
CA LYS A 379 16.94 -4.66 -25.68
C LYS A 379 16.89 -4.18 -24.23
N LEU A 380 15.70 -3.93 -23.70
CA LEU A 380 15.53 -3.56 -22.29
C LEU A 380 16.01 -4.69 -21.37
N GLN A 381 15.55 -5.92 -21.61
CA GLN A 381 15.94 -7.08 -20.82
C GLN A 381 17.46 -7.29 -20.81
N LYS A 382 18.11 -7.18 -21.97
CA LYS A 382 19.57 -7.24 -22.06
C LYS A 382 20.26 -6.16 -21.21
N THR A 383 19.74 -4.94 -21.24
CA THR A 383 20.30 -3.82 -20.47
C THR A 383 20.17 -4.05 -18.96
N ILE A 384 19.01 -4.56 -18.55
CA ILE A 384 18.73 -4.95 -17.17
C ILE A 384 19.71 -6.06 -16.72
N GLU A 385 19.92 -7.09 -17.54
CA GLU A 385 20.85 -8.19 -17.25
C GLU A 385 22.31 -7.74 -17.19
N ASP A 386 22.72 -6.86 -18.09
CA ASP A 386 24.09 -6.31 -18.10
C ASP A 386 24.36 -5.47 -16.85
N PHE A 387 23.35 -4.75 -16.34
CA PHE A 387 23.44 -4.08 -15.06
C PHE A 387 23.45 -5.08 -13.89
N TYR A 388 22.54 -6.05 -13.90
CA TYR A 388 22.43 -7.07 -12.84
C TYR A 388 23.77 -7.79 -12.59
N LYS A 389 24.48 -8.17 -13.66
CA LYS A 389 25.81 -8.82 -13.59
C LYS A 389 26.90 -7.92 -12.99
N LYS A 390 26.73 -6.59 -13.04
CA LYS A 390 27.68 -5.60 -12.50
C LYS A 390 27.29 -5.10 -11.11
N SER A 391 26.09 -5.41 -10.64
CA SER A 391 25.58 -4.97 -9.35
C SER A 391 26.37 -5.59 -8.20
N ARG A 392 26.80 -4.75 -7.26
CA ARG A 392 27.60 -5.18 -6.10
C ARG A 392 26.73 -5.93 -5.11
N LEU A 393 25.51 -5.44 -4.88
CA LEU A 393 24.54 -6.12 -4.04
C LEU A 393 24.22 -7.53 -4.58
N VAL A 394 24.01 -7.64 -5.90
CA VAL A 394 23.74 -8.92 -6.57
C VAL A 394 24.92 -9.86 -6.39
N LYS A 395 26.14 -9.40 -6.68
CA LYS A 395 27.36 -10.20 -6.49
C LYS A 395 27.48 -10.67 -5.04
N TYR A 396 27.32 -9.75 -4.09
CA TYR A 396 27.44 -10.04 -2.67
C TYR A 396 26.44 -11.10 -2.20
N PHE A 397 25.15 -10.96 -2.53
CA PHE A 397 24.12 -11.93 -2.12
C PHE A 397 24.19 -13.26 -2.87
N THR A 398 24.73 -13.28 -4.08
CA THR A 398 25.03 -14.54 -4.79
C THR A 398 26.12 -15.33 -4.06
N GLU A 399 27.16 -14.65 -3.57
CA GLU A 399 28.27 -15.26 -2.83
C GLU A 399 27.93 -15.52 -1.35
N ASN A 400 27.00 -14.75 -0.79
CA ASN A 400 26.59 -14.79 0.61
C ASN A 400 25.06 -14.85 0.72
N PRO A 401 24.42 -15.98 0.38
CA PRO A 401 22.97 -16.09 0.47
C PRO A 401 22.49 -15.78 1.88
N ILE A 402 21.51 -14.88 2.00
CA ILE A 402 20.83 -14.66 3.28
C ILE A 402 20.11 -15.96 3.60
N LYS A 403 20.48 -16.59 4.72
CA LYS A 403 19.72 -17.75 5.21
C LYS A 403 18.34 -17.25 5.56
N ASP A 404 17.31 -17.76 4.88
CA ASP A 404 15.93 -17.51 5.28
C ASP A 404 15.79 -17.87 6.76
N HIS A 405 15.55 -16.87 7.60
CA HIS A 405 15.14 -17.09 8.98
C HIS A 405 13.65 -17.44 9.08
N ALA A 406 13.07 -17.98 8.00
CA ALA A 406 11.68 -18.41 7.92
C ALA A 406 11.61 -19.91 7.62
N LYS A 407 11.52 -20.70 8.69
CA LYS A 407 10.65 -21.88 8.73
C LYS A 407 9.53 -21.58 9.71
#